data_AF-A0A7X8EDN7-F1
#
_entry.id   AF-A0A7X8EDN7-F1
#
_cell.length_a   1.000
_cell.length_b   1.000
_cell.length_c   1.000
_cell.angle_alpha   90.00
_cell.angle_beta   90.00
_cell.angle_gamma   90.00
#
_symmetry.space_group_name_H-M   'P 1'
#
loop_
_entity.id
_entity.type
_entity.pdbx_description
1 polymer ?
#
loop_
_entity_poly.entity_id
_entity_poly.type
_entity_poly.pdbx_seq_one_letter_code
_entity_poly.pdbx_strand_id
1 'polypeptide(L)' 'MAGNVSKNARREGTKVMTSRWGGAIKMKSVFENGKLRHMAYCEKSGNTARKPKDLM' A
#
# COMPACT_ATOMS: atom_id res chain seq x y z
N MET A 1 2.07 9.29 -31.89
CA MET A 1 2.11 10.44 -30.97
C MET A 1 2.36 9.91 -29.55
N ALA A 2 3.61 9.84 -29.13
CA ALA A 2 3.96 9.60 -27.73
C ALA A 2 4.21 10.98 -27.13
N GLY A 3 3.27 11.47 -26.30
CA GLY A 3 3.42 12.77 -25.63
C GLY A 3 4.70 12.78 -24.79
N ASN A 4 5.34 13.95 -24.67
CA ASN A 4 6.55 14.17 -23.88
C ASN A 4 6.33 13.75 -22.42
N VAL A 5 6.60 12.49 -22.11
CA VAL A 5 6.68 11.97 -20.75
C VAL A 5 7.88 12.66 -20.11
N SER A 6 7.64 13.48 -19.09
CA SER A 6 8.69 14.27 -18.45
C SER A 6 9.81 13.35 -17.92
N LYS A 7 11.07 13.83 -17.92
CA LYS A 7 12.20 13.10 -17.31
C LYS A 7 12.01 12.84 -15.79
N ASN A 8 11.01 13.51 -15.19
CA ASN A 8 10.60 13.34 -13.81
C ASN A 8 9.48 12.29 -13.64
N ALA A 9 8.95 11.72 -14.72
CA ALA A 9 8.07 10.55 -14.66
C ALA A 9 8.90 9.30 -14.35
N ARG A 10 9.59 9.31 -13.22
CA ARG A 10 10.15 8.11 -12.62
C ARG A 10 8.95 7.29 -12.18
N ARG A 11 8.64 6.22 -12.92
CA ARG A 11 7.91 5.08 -12.36
C ARG A 11 8.86 4.42 -11.36
N GLU A 12 9.01 5.01 -10.18
CA GLU A 12 9.45 4.21 -9.04
C GLU A 12 8.37 3.14 -8.87
N GLY A 13 8.66 1.95 -9.38
CA GLY A 13 7.77 0.81 -9.30
C GLY A 13 7.31 0.64 -7.85
N THR A 14 6.05 0.28 -7.67
CA THR A 14 5.40 0.13 -6.37
C THR A 14 6.33 -0.65 -5.43
N LYS A 15 6.99 0.05 -4.50
CA LYS A 15 7.94 -0.57 -3.58
C LYS A 15 7.17 -1.62 -2.77
N VAL A 16 7.50 -2.89 -2.99
CA VAL A 16 6.84 -4.00 -2.29
C VAL A 16 7.23 -3.87 -0.82
N MET A 17 6.27 -3.43 0.00
CA MET A 17 6.47 -3.28 1.44
C MET A 17 6.28 -4.65 2.09
N THR A 18 7.35 -5.17 2.66
CA THR A 18 7.34 -6.41 3.45
C THR A 18 7.00 -6.09 4.90
N SER A 19 6.12 -6.88 5.49
CA SER A 19 5.83 -6.85 6.92
C SER A 19 6.90 -7.55 7.75
N ARG A 20 6.93 -7.26 9.06
CA ARG A 20 7.77 -7.96 10.05
C ARG A 20 7.60 -9.48 10.03
N TRP A 21 6.42 -9.96 9.62
CA TRP A 21 6.09 -11.39 9.54
C TRP A 21 6.44 -12.02 8.19
N GLY A 22 7.03 -11.24 7.26
CA GLY A 22 7.47 -11.70 5.94
C GLY A 22 6.35 -11.79 4.90
N GLY A 23 5.18 -11.20 5.15
CA GLY A 23 4.10 -11.06 4.16
C GLY A 23 4.11 -9.70 3.47
N ALA A 24 3.57 -9.60 2.25
CA ALA A 24 3.39 -8.32 1.59
C ALA A 24 2.31 -7.48 2.32
N ILE A 25 2.59 -6.18 2.48
CA ILE A 25 1.63 -5.21 3.02
C ILE A 25 0.85 -4.62 1.85
N LYS A 26 -0.45 -4.92 1.77
CA LYS A 26 -1.39 -4.31 0.83
C LYS A 26 -2.16 -3.20 1.51
N MET A 27 -2.34 -2.09 0.82
CA MET A 27 -3.25 -1.03 1.27
C MET A 27 -4.67 -1.40 0.84
N LYS A 28 -5.61 -1.45 1.79
CA LYS A 28 -7.03 -1.65 1.56
C LYS A 28 -7.82 -0.41 1.99
N SER A 29 -8.81 -0.04 1.20
CA SER A 29 -9.78 1.01 1.55
C SER A 29 -11.08 0.31 1.94
N VAL A 30 -11.46 0.39 3.21
CA VAL A 30 -12.69 -0.22 3.74
C VAL A 30 -13.70 0.90 3.97
N PHE A 31 -14.91 0.73 3.47
CA PHE A 31 -16.00 1.68 3.68
C PHE A 31 -16.83 1.20 4.87
N GLU A 32 -16.76 1.90 6.01
CA GLU A 32 -17.52 1.58 7.22
C GLU A 32 -18.28 2.82 7.70
N ASN A 33 -19.56 2.66 8.06
CA ASN A 33 -20.41 3.72 8.63
C ASN A 33 -20.40 5.03 7.81
N GLY A 34 -20.44 4.92 6.48
CA GLY A 34 -20.42 6.05 5.56
C GLY A 34 -19.07 6.75 5.42
N LYS A 35 -18.00 6.22 6.02
CA LYS A 35 -16.65 6.78 5.98
C LYS A 35 -15.67 5.81 5.33
N LEU A 36 -14.87 6.33 4.41
CA LEU A 36 -13.80 5.58 3.76
C LEU A 36 -12.57 5.56 4.66
N ARG A 37 -12.14 4.37 5.07
CA ARG A 37 -10.97 4.15 5.93
C ARG A 37 -9.88 3.44 5.14
N HIS A 38 -8.69 4.02 5.12
CA HIS A 38 -7.52 3.36 4.58
C HIS A 38 -6.82 2.57 5.69
N MET A 39 -6.56 1.29 5.43
CA MET A 39 -5.86 0.38 6.34
C MET A 39 -4.77 -0.37 5.57
N ALA A 40 -3.64 -0.60 6.23
CA ALA A 40 -2.62 -1.52 5.76
C ALA A 40 -3.00 -2.94 6.23
N TYR A 41 -2.85 -3.93 5.35
CA TYR A 41 -3.17 -5.33 5.60
C TYR A 41 -1.99 -6.22 5.22
N CYS A 42 -1.55 -7.09 6.13
CA CYS A 42 -0.52 -8.09 5.86
C CYS A 42 -1.17 -9.39 5.35
N GLU A 43 -0.75 -9.88 4.18
CA GLU A 43 -1.33 -11.11 3.60
C GLU A 43 -1.02 -12.38 4.39
N LYS A 44 0.14 -12.44 5.05
CA LYS A 44 0.60 -13.66 5.72
C LYS A 44 0.05 -13.83 7.13
N SER A 45 0.04 -12.77 7.92
CA SER A 45 -0.45 -12.78 9.31
C SER A 45 -1.90 -12.35 9.45
N GLY A 46 -2.51 -11.75 8.42
CA GLY A 46 -3.85 -11.16 8.50
C GLY A 46 -3.94 -9.89 9.35
N ASN A 47 -2.81 -9.39 9.89
CA ASN A 47 -2.80 -8.18 10.71
C ASN A 47 -3.21 -6.95 9.89
N THR A 48 -4.03 -6.11 10.51
CA THR A 48 -4.42 -4.80 10.00
C THR A 48 -3.82 -3.70 10.85
N ALA A 49 -3.39 -2.62 10.21
CA ALA A 49 -2.94 -1.42 10.91
C ALA A 49 -3.35 -0.16 10.15
N ARG A 50 -3.25 1.00 10.81
CA ARG A 50 -3.56 2.28 10.17
C ARG A 50 -2.45 2.72 9.21
N LYS A 51 -1.19 2.45 9.53
CA LYS A 51 -0.04 2.78 8.68
C LYS A 51 0.76 1.52 8.33
N PRO A 52 1.38 1.45 7.14
CA PRO A 52 2.28 0.35 6.79
C PRO A 52 3.45 0.19 7.76
N LYS A 53 3.95 1.30 8.32
CA LYS A 53 5.05 1.31 9.30
C LYS A 53 4.76 0.46 10.55
N ASP A 54 3.50 0.34 10.92
CA ASP A 54 3.10 -0.43 12.10
C ASP A 54 3.12 -1.96 11.81
N LEU A 55 3.16 -2.34 10.53
CA LEU A 55 3.23 -3.74 10.08
C LEU A 55 4.62 -4.13 9.58
N MET A 56 5.53 -3.17 9.37
CA MET A 56 6.91 -3.40 8.92
C MET A 56 7.80 -3.95 10.02
#